data_AF-A0A9W8HSQ4-F1
#
_entry.id   AF-A0A9W8HSQ4-F1
#
_cell.length_a   1.000
_cell.length_b   1.000
_cell.length_c   1.000
_cell.angle_alpha   90.00
_cell.angle_beta   90.00
_cell.angle_gamma   90.00
#
_symmetry.space_group_name_H-M   'P 1'
#
loop_
_entity.id
_entity.type
_entity.pdbx_description
1 polymer ?
#
loop_
_entity_poly.entity_id
_entity_poly.type
_entity_poly.pdbx_seq_one_letter_code
_entity_poly.pdbx_strand_id
1 'polypeptide(L)'
;HGIMVLQASTMNEERYAEYRRSVDFINKHIFPGGHCPSVSALVGAATKGSRGMLMLESAANFPDHYARTLRVWRERFLHGFDKVLATAAPKNAQLILQERELTQQRRCRLRSCSSSTSSLTDIGSAPGKDGFAADDSAAFKEPTNSGAAVGYDDVFRRKWEYYFAYCEGAFATRTLGCTQLVFTRTYNEELSNKELQG
;
A
#
# COMPACT_ATOMS: atom_id res chain seq x y z
N HIS A 1 31.43 15.76 8.86
CA HIS A 1 30.84 15.60 7.51
C HIS A 1 29.47 14.91 7.62
N GLY A 2 28.51 15.20 6.72
CA GLY A 2 27.11 14.74 6.88
C GLY A 2 26.88 13.29 6.43
N ILE A 3 26.11 12.53 7.21
CA ILE A 3 25.65 11.17 6.88
C ILE A 3 24.13 11.19 6.83
N MET A 4 23.55 10.61 5.78
CA MET A 4 22.11 10.42 5.63
C MET A 4 21.80 8.92 5.66
N VAL A 5 20.85 8.53 6.49
CA VAL A 5 20.32 7.16 6.53
C VAL A 5 18.87 7.20 6.10
N LEU A 6 18.54 6.48 5.03
CA LEU A 6 17.19 6.34 4.51
C LEU A 6 16.75 4.89 4.64
N GLN A 7 15.71 4.65 5.45
CA GLN A 7 15.05 3.35 5.51
C GLN A 7 13.69 3.43 4.81
N ALA A 8 13.46 2.56 3.83
CA ALA A 8 12.23 2.54 3.06
C ALA A 8 11.83 1.11 2.69
N SER A 9 10.51 0.89 2.58
CA SER A 9 10.00 -0.27 1.85
C SER A 9 10.31 -0.06 0.37
N THR A 10 10.88 -1.07 -0.27
CA THR A 10 11.34 -1.01 -1.66
C THR A 10 10.69 -2.08 -2.51
N MET A 11 10.30 -1.73 -3.73
CA MET A 11 9.79 -2.67 -4.72
C MET A 11 10.96 -3.35 -5.46
N ASN A 12 10.81 -4.63 -5.81
CA ASN A 12 11.75 -5.31 -6.71
C ASN A 12 11.85 -4.57 -8.05
N GLU A 13 13.06 -4.43 -8.59
CA GLU A 13 13.35 -3.75 -9.86
C GLU A 13 12.52 -4.25 -11.03
N GLU A 14 12.32 -5.58 -11.13
CA GLU A 14 11.55 -6.20 -12.21
C GLU A 14 10.11 -5.67 -12.26
N ARG A 15 9.49 -5.55 -11.08
CA ARG A 15 8.07 -5.16 -10.96
C ARG A 15 7.89 -3.65 -10.88
N TYR A 16 8.95 -2.88 -10.60
CA TYR A 16 8.85 -1.45 -10.32
C TYR A 16 8.28 -0.65 -11.50
N ALA A 17 8.68 -0.99 -12.73
CA ALA A 17 8.20 -0.29 -13.92
C ALA A 17 6.69 -0.45 -14.13
N GLU A 18 6.13 -1.63 -13.83
CA GLU A 18 4.69 -1.86 -13.89
C GLU A 18 3.98 -1.22 -12.69
N TYR A 19 4.50 -1.47 -11.49
CA TYR A 19 3.96 -0.94 -10.23
C TYR A 19 3.72 0.57 -10.27
N ARG A 20 4.68 1.36 -10.76
CA ARG A 20 4.55 2.82 -10.82
C ARG A 20 3.44 3.33 -11.75
N ARG A 21 2.84 2.46 -12.57
CA ARG A 21 1.79 2.80 -13.53
C ARG A 21 0.43 2.22 -13.13
N SER A 22 0.39 1.31 -12.16
CA SER A 22 -0.83 0.65 -11.71
C SER A 22 -1.28 1.17 -10.34
N VAL A 23 -2.57 0.99 -10.07
CA VAL A 23 -3.15 1.27 -8.75
C VAL A 23 -3.49 -0.07 -8.12
N ASP A 24 -2.81 -0.41 -7.03
CA ASP A 24 -3.05 -1.64 -6.29
C ASP A 24 -4.03 -1.41 -5.12
N PHE A 25 -4.35 -2.50 -4.42
CA PHE A 25 -5.17 -2.47 -3.22
C PHE A 25 -4.62 -1.50 -2.15
N ILE A 26 -3.29 -1.45 -1.98
CA ILE A 26 -2.65 -0.64 -0.95
C ILE A 26 -2.85 0.84 -1.28
N ASN A 27 -2.56 1.27 -2.50
CA ASN A 27 -2.75 2.64 -2.94
C ASN A 27 -4.23 3.04 -2.89
N LYS A 28 -5.14 2.15 -3.29
CA LYS A 28 -6.57 2.47 -3.32
C LYS A 28 -7.22 2.55 -1.94
N HIS A 29 -6.81 1.72 -0.99
CA HIS A 29 -7.58 1.48 0.23
C HIS A 29 -6.84 1.71 1.55
N ILE A 30 -5.50 1.69 1.55
CA ILE A 30 -4.69 1.81 2.77
C ILE A 30 -3.91 3.13 2.78
N PHE A 31 -3.14 3.41 1.72
CA PHE A 31 -2.29 4.58 1.58
C PHE A 31 -2.51 5.28 0.23
N PRO A 32 -3.57 6.08 0.08
CA PRO A 32 -3.80 6.85 -1.14
C PRO A 32 -2.65 7.82 -1.41
N GLY A 33 -2.07 7.73 -2.61
CA GLY A 33 -0.89 8.49 -3.01
C GLY A 33 0.44 7.94 -2.48
N GLY A 34 0.43 6.82 -1.75
CA GLY A 34 1.65 6.12 -1.33
C GLY A 34 2.41 5.53 -2.53
N HIS A 35 3.75 5.50 -2.42
CA HIS A 35 4.64 4.98 -3.44
C HIS A 35 5.76 4.14 -2.82
N CYS A 36 6.06 2.99 -3.43
CA CYS A 36 7.12 2.06 -3.04
C CYS A 36 8.21 2.05 -4.13
N PRO A 37 9.24 2.92 -4.03
CA PRO A 37 10.30 3.01 -5.03
C PRO A 37 11.20 1.77 -5.04
N SER A 38 11.86 1.48 -6.16
CA SER A 38 12.96 0.52 -6.17
C SER A 38 14.25 1.13 -5.59
N VAL A 39 15.24 0.28 -5.28
CA VAL A 39 16.54 0.74 -4.77
C VAL A 39 17.22 1.63 -5.81
N SER A 40 17.21 1.23 -7.08
CA SER A 40 17.78 2.01 -8.18
C SER A 40 17.07 3.35 -8.35
N ALA A 41 15.75 3.40 -8.15
CA ALA A 41 15.01 4.66 -8.19
C ALA A 41 15.40 5.61 -7.05
N LEU A 42 15.57 5.09 -5.83
CA LEU A 42 16.02 5.86 -4.67
C LEU A 42 17.45 6.41 -4.88
N VAL A 43 18.38 5.54 -5.28
CA VAL A 43 19.77 5.91 -5.54
C VAL A 43 19.84 6.92 -6.69
N GLY A 44 19.14 6.67 -7.79
CA GLY A 44 19.08 7.59 -8.93
C GLY A 44 18.51 8.96 -8.56
N ALA A 45 17.47 9.01 -7.73
CA ALA A 45 16.91 10.25 -7.21
C ALA A 45 17.89 10.99 -6.30
N ALA A 46 18.59 10.29 -5.40
CA ALA A 46 19.61 10.86 -4.52
C ALA A 46 20.78 11.45 -5.34
N THR A 47 21.28 10.71 -6.32
CA THR A 47 22.34 11.18 -7.24
C THR A 47 21.90 12.41 -8.01
N LYS A 48 20.72 12.38 -8.63
CA LYS A 48 20.20 13.51 -9.41
C LYS A 48 19.93 14.75 -8.53
N GLY A 49 19.28 14.56 -7.39
CA GLY A 49 18.93 15.64 -6.46
C GLY A 49 20.14 16.31 -5.81
N SER A 50 21.19 15.52 -5.55
CA SER A 50 22.45 16.02 -4.99
C SER A 50 23.47 16.47 -6.05
N ARG A 51 23.16 16.39 -7.35
CA ARG A 51 24.12 16.63 -8.44
C ARG A 51 25.40 15.78 -8.31
N GLY A 52 25.23 14.53 -7.87
CA GLY A 52 26.32 13.57 -7.68
C GLY A 52 27.15 13.75 -6.41
N MET A 53 26.74 14.65 -5.50
CA MET A 53 27.47 14.89 -4.25
C MET A 53 27.19 13.85 -3.16
N LEU A 54 26.09 13.09 -3.27
CA LEU A 54 25.79 11.99 -2.35
C LEU A 54 26.29 10.67 -2.94
N MET A 55 27.20 10.01 -2.23
CA MET A 55 27.65 8.65 -2.54
C MET A 55 26.89 7.65 -1.69
N LEU A 56 26.52 6.51 -2.28
CA LEU A 56 25.93 5.39 -1.56
C LEU A 56 27.06 4.59 -0.92
N GLU A 57 27.08 4.52 0.41
CA GLU A 57 28.07 3.75 1.16
C GLU A 57 27.62 2.32 1.41
N SER A 58 26.38 2.15 1.85
CA SER A 58 25.86 0.82 2.16
C SER A 58 24.37 0.72 1.86
N ALA A 59 23.97 -0.49 1.49
CA ALA A 59 22.59 -0.87 1.27
C ALA A 59 22.35 -2.22 1.94
N ALA A 60 21.55 -2.23 3.00
CA ALA A 60 21.17 -3.44 3.71
C ALA A 60 19.66 -3.68 3.57
N ASN A 61 19.25 -4.91 3.30
CA ASN A 61 17.85 -5.26 3.09
C ASN A 61 17.38 -6.28 4.15
N PHE A 62 16.25 -6.01 4.78
CA PHE A 62 15.73 -6.76 5.93
C PHE A 62 14.28 -7.26 5.71
N PRO A 63 13.97 -7.97 4.61
CA PRO A 63 12.59 -8.34 4.30
C PRO A 63 12.00 -9.31 5.34
N ASP A 64 12.78 -10.28 5.81
CA ASP A 64 12.32 -11.33 6.73
C ASP A 64 11.96 -10.76 8.11
N HIS A 65 12.70 -9.75 8.57
CA HIS A 65 12.38 -9.02 9.80
C HIS A 65 11.06 -8.27 9.70
N TYR A 66 10.80 -7.65 8.54
CA TYR A 66 9.57 -6.92 8.30
C TYR A 66 8.36 -7.86 8.14
N ALA A 67 8.54 -9.01 7.48
CA ALA A 67 7.52 -10.07 7.40
C ALA A 67 7.10 -10.55 8.81
N ARG A 68 8.08 -10.82 9.69
CA ARG A 68 7.80 -11.19 11.09
C ARG A 68 7.07 -10.07 11.83
N THR A 69 7.46 -8.82 11.60
CA THR A 69 6.81 -7.66 12.21
C THR A 69 5.33 -7.59 11.83
N LEU A 70 5.00 -7.74 10.54
CA LEU A 70 3.62 -7.73 10.05
C LEU A 70 2.79 -8.88 10.60
N ARG A 71 3.37 -10.07 10.76
CA ARG A 71 2.71 -11.22 11.40
C ARG A 71 2.32 -10.92 12.84
N VAL A 72 3.27 -10.44 13.64
CA VAL A 72 3.04 -10.09 15.05
C VAL A 72 2.03 -8.94 15.17
N TRP A 73 2.08 -7.97 14.25
CA TRP A 73 1.09 -6.90 14.20
C TRP A 73 -0.31 -7.41 13.87
N ARG A 74 -0.44 -8.34 12.91
CA ARG A 74 -1.72 -8.99 12.59
C ARG A 74 -2.31 -9.71 13.80
N GLU A 75 -1.51 -10.52 14.47
CA GLU A 75 -1.93 -11.29 15.66
C GLU A 75 -2.43 -10.35 16.76
N ARG A 76 -1.66 -9.31 17.07
CA ARG A 76 -2.03 -8.31 18.09
C ARG A 76 -3.26 -7.51 17.68
N PHE A 77 -3.38 -7.15 16.40
CA PHE A 77 -4.53 -6.42 15.87
C PHE A 77 -5.81 -7.24 16.02
N LEU A 78 -5.79 -8.51 15.59
CA LEU A 78 -6.95 -9.39 15.66
C LEU A 78 -7.33 -9.72 17.10
N HIS A 79 -6.36 -10.02 17.97
CA HIS A 79 -6.61 -10.29 19.39
C HIS A 79 -7.12 -9.05 20.13
N GLY A 80 -6.63 -7.86 19.76
CA GLY A 80 -7.01 -6.60 20.37
C GLY A 80 -8.23 -5.93 19.73
N PHE A 81 -8.81 -6.49 18.67
CA PHE A 81 -9.79 -5.80 17.84
C PHE A 81 -11.04 -5.43 18.63
N ASP A 82 -11.58 -6.35 19.44
CA ASP A 82 -12.76 -6.11 20.27
C ASP A 82 -12.53 -4.99 21.30
N LYS A 83 -11.30 -4.88 21.81
CA LYS A 83 -10.89 -3.78 22.70
C LYS A 83 -10.77 -2.45 21.95
N VAL A 84 -10.28 -2.48 20.71
CA VAL A 84 -10.24 -1.30 19.83
C VAL A 84 -11.66 -0.84 19.50
N LEU A 85 -12.60 -1.75 19.22
CA LEU A 85 -14.02 -1.42 19.03
C LEU A 85 -14.62 -0.71 20.24
N ALA A 86 -14.33 -1.22 21.43
CA ALA A 86 -14.83 -0.62 22.68
C ALA A 86 -14.22 0.76 22.97
N THR A 87 -12.99 1.02 22.52
CA THR A 87 -12.24 2.25 22.85
C THR A 87 -12.35 3.32 21.74
N ALA A 88 -12.51 2.90 20.49
CA ALA A 88 -12.45 3.75 19.31
C ALA A 88 -13.84 4.12 18.78
N ALA A 89 -14.77 4.45 19.69
CA ALA A 89 -15.88 5.32 19.33
C ALA A 89 -15.25 6.62 18.78
N PRO A 90 -15.47 6.95 17.48
CA PRO A 90 -14.84 8.11 16.90
C PRO A 90 -15.42 9.34 17.60
N LYS A 91 -14.53 10.21 18.10
CA LYS A 91 -14.91 11.49 18.74
C LYS A 91 -15.84 12.36 17.86
N ASN A 92 -15.89 12.05 16.55
CA ASN A 92 -16.66 12.74 15.52
C ASN A 92 -17.52 11.77 14.68
N ALA A 93 -18.05 10.70 15.28
CA ALA A 93 -18.95 9.73 14.64
C ALA A 93 -19.99 10.37 13.70
N GLN A 94 -20.62 11.47 14.15
CA GLN A 94 -21.68 12.13 13.42
C GLN A 94 -21.21 12.81 12.12
N LEU A 95 -20.00 13.38 12.09
CA LEU A 95 -19.46 14.04 10.90
C LEU A 95 -19.17 13.04 9.78
N ILE A 96 -18.65 11.85 10.12
CA ILE A 96 -18.35 10.79 9.15
C ILE A 96 -19.65 10.20 8.57
N LEU A 97 -20.69 10.04 9.39
CA LEU A 97 -21.99 9.61 8.91
C LEU A 97 -22.62 10.64 7.98
N GLN A 98 -22.55 11.92 8.33
CA GLN A 98 -23.11 13.00 7.53
C GLN A 98 -22.44 13.10 6.15
N GLU A 99 -21.10 12.96 6.07
CA GLU A 99 -20.40 12.91 4.78
C GLU A 99 -20.75 11.67 3.95
N ARG A 100 -20.96 10.51 4.59
CA ARG A 100 -21.42 9.29 3.92
C ARG A 100 -22.83 9.44 3.35
N GLU A 101 -23.77 9.99 4.11
CA GLU A 101 -25.13 10.27 3.65
C GLU A 101 -25.16 11.27 2.49
N LEU A 102 -24.37 12.35 2.58
CA LEU A 102 -24.22 13.32 1.50
C LEU A 102 -23.61 12.70 0.24
N THR A 103 -22.62 11.82 0.40
CA THR A 103 -21.99 11.10 -0.71
C THR A 103 -22.94 10.09 -1.35
N GLN A 104 -23.76 9.41 -0.56
CA GLN A 104 -24.78 8.48 -1.03
C GLN A 104 -25.94 9.21 -1.74
N GLN A 105 -26.41 10.34 -1.21
CA GLN A 105 -27.39 11.20 -1.89
C GLN A 105 -26.86 11.73 -3.23
N ARG A 106 -25.59 12.12 -3.31
CA ARG A 106 -24.94 12.53 -4.56
C ARG A 106 -24.88 11.39 -5.58
N ARG A 107 -24.59 10.16 -5.14
CA ARG A 107 -24.61 8.94 -5.98
C ARG A 107 -26.01 8.58 -6.47
N CYS A 108 -27.05 8.71 -5.64
CA CYS A 108 -28.43 8.43 -6.02
C CYS A 108 -28.97 9.45 -7.03
N ARG A 109 -28.62 10.74 -6.93
CA ARG A 109 -29.01 11.76 -7.94
C ARG A 109 -28.40 11.53 -9.31
N LEU A 110 -27.22 10.93 -9.40
CA LEU A 110 -26.60 10.60 -10.69
C LEU A 110 -27.25 9.39 -11.37
N ARG A 111 -27.94 8.51 -10.64
CA ARG A 111 -28.67 7.36 -11.21
C ARG A 111 -30.09 7.67 -11.68
N SER A 112 -30.71 8.77 -11.21
CA SER A 112 -32.06 9.14 -11.66
C SER A 112 -32.10 9.82 -13.03
N CYS A 113 -30.97 10.00 -13.72
CA CYS A 113 -30.89 10.65 -15.04
C CYS A 113 -30.67 9.69 -16.22
N SER A 114 -30.56 8.37 -16.02
CA SER A 114 -30.21 7.43 -17.10
C SER A 114 -31.35 6.56 -17.63
N SER A 115 -32.62 6.85 -17.32
CA SER A 115 -33.76 6.13 -17.89
C SER A 115 -34.40 6.90 -19.04
N SER A 116 -33.74 6.91 -20.20
CA SER A 116 -34.35 7.13 -21.53
C SER A 116 -33.34 6.85 -22.63
N THR A 117 -33.27 5.62 -23.14
CA THR A 117 -33.31 5.30 -24.59
C THR A 117 -33.24 3.80 -24.85
N SER A 118 -34.01 3.40 -25.84
CA SER A 118 -34.49 2.07 -26.18
C SER A 118 -33.61 1.34 -27.22
N SER A 119 -33.44 0.02 -27.00
CA SER A 119 -33.34 -1.10 -27.95
C SER A 119 -32.61 -0.95 -29.30
N LEU A 120 -31.61 -1.82 -29.56
CA LEU A 120 -31.52 -2.67 -30.77
C LEU A 120 -30.49 -3.81 -30.59
N THR A 121 -30.74 -4.93 -31.26
CA THR A 121 -30.14 -6.27 -31.13
C THR A 121 -29.01 -6.58 -32.14
N ASP A 122 -28.26 -7.65 -31.82
CA ASP A 122 -27.66 -8.70 -32.67
C ASP A 122 -26.18 -8.70 -33.18
N ILE A 123 -25.45 -9.70 -32.64
CA ILE A 123 -24.66 -10.82 -33.24
C ILE A 123 -23.34 -10.55 -34.01
N GLY A 124 -22.26 -11.24 -33.56
CA GLY A 124 -21.22 -11.77 -34.46
C GLY A 124 -19.76 -11.96 -33.95
N SER A 125 -19.49 -13.05 -33.21
CA SER A 125 -18.30 -13.95 -33.15
C SER A 125 -16.80 -13.50 -33.29
N ALA A 126 -16.03 -13.71 -32.19
CA ALA A 126 -14.73 -14.44 -31.96
C ALA A 126 -13.46 -14.22 -32.86
N PRO A 127 -12.20 -14.60 -32.47
CA PRO A 127 -11.74 -15.43 -31.34
C PRO A 127 -10.44 -15.00 -30.56
N GLY A 128 -10.28 -15.59 -29.37
CA GLY A 128 -9.04 -16.21 -28.83
C GLY A 128 -7.79 -15.37 -28.56
N LYS A 129 -7.46 -15.17 -27.26
CA LYS A 129 -6.08 -15.26 -26.74
C LYS A 129 -6.09 -15.73 -25.28
N ASP A 130 -5.35 -16.81 -25.06
CA ASP A 130 -5.08 -17.42 -23.78
C ASP A 130 -4.33 -16.44 -22.87
N GLY A 131 -5.01 -15.98 -21.84
CA GLY A 131 -4.44 -15.18 -20.77
C GLY A 131 -4.75 -15.89 -19.46
N PHE A 132 -3.70 -16.23 -18.72
CA PHE A 132 -3.76 -16.73 -17.36
C PHE A 132 -4.46 -15.68 -16.48
N ALA A 133 -5.79 -15.76 -16.42
CA ALA A 133 -6.62 -14.87 -15.66
C ALA A 133 -6.41 -15.18 -14.17
N ALA A 134 -5.86 -14.21 -13.44
CA ALA A 134 -6.03 -14.18 -12.01
C ALA A 134 -7.55 -14.20 -11.74
N ASP A 135 -8.00 -15.23 -11.03
CA ASP A 135 -9.37 -15.41 -10.60
C ASP A 135 -9.79 -14.26 -9.68
N ASP A 136 -10.40 -13.23 -10.27
CA ASP A 136 -10.97 -12.05 -9.61
C ASP A 136 -12.38 -12.34 -9.01
N SER A 137 -12.71 -13.60 -8.70
CA SER A 137 -14.02 -13.98 -8.15
C SER A 137 -14.10 -14.03 -6.62
N ALA A 138 -13.16 -13.41 -5.90
CA ALA A 138 -13.41 -13.00 -4.52
C ALA A 138 -14.24 -11.70 -4.51
N ALA A 139 -15.49 -11.80 -4.97
CA ALA A 139 -16.45 -10.72 -4.95
C ALA A 139 -16.55 -10.14 -3.53
N PHE A 140 -16.05 -8.91 -3.35
CA PHE A 140 -16.32 -8.08 -2.20
C PHE A 140 -17.83 -7.82 -2.14
N LYS A 141 -18.57 -8.68 -1.43
CA LYS A 141 -20.00 -8.46 -1.14
C LYS A 141 -20.13 -7.19 -0.34
N GLU A 142 -20.91 -6.23 -0.85
CA GLU A 142 -21.24 -5.03 -0.09
C GLU A 142 -21.98 -5.43 1.20
N PRO A 143 -21.58 -4.92 2.38
CA PRO A 143 -22.24 -5.25 3.64
C PRO A 143 -23.63 -4.60 3.67
N THR A 144 -24.66 -5.42 3.79
CA THR A 144 -26.01 -4.99 4.16
C THR A 144 -25.99 -4.55 5.63
N ASN A 145 -25.71 -3.28 5.90
CA ASN A 145 -25.71 -2.74 7.26
C ASN A 145 -27.11 -2.21 7.64
N SER A 146 -27.88 -3.06 8.30
CA SER A 146 -28.93 -2.64 9.23
C SER A 146 -28.29 -2.33 10.59
N GLY A 147 -28.07 -1.04 10.88
CA GLY A 147 -28.08 -0.50 12.25
C GLY A 147 -26.89 -0.77 13.19
N ALA A 148 -25.67 -1.04 12.71
CA ALA A 148 -24.50 -1.16 13.59
C ALA A 148 -23.83 0.21 13.86
N ALA A 149 -23.52 0.46 15.14
CA ALA A 149 -22.95 1.67 15.69
C ALA A 149 -21.73 2.20 14.90
N VAL A 150 -21.54 3.53 14.98
CA VAL A 150 -20.44 4.25 14.34
C VAL A 150 -19.10 3.88 14.96
N GLY A 151 -18.58 2.71 14.63
CA GLY A 151 -17.28 2.20 15.02
C GLY A 151 -16.60 1.55 13.82
N TYR A 152 -15.36 1.10 14.01
CA TYR A 152 -14.72 0.22 13.04
C TYR A 152 -15.62 -1.01 12.83
N ASP A 153 -15.94 -1.36 11.59
CA ASP A 153 -16.83 -2.48 11.28
C ASP A 153 -16.04 -3.74 10.90
N ASP A 154 -16.74 -4.87 10.72
CA ASP A 154 -16.11 -6.09 10.24
C ASP A 154 -15.43 -5.92 8.87
N VAL A 155 -15.91 -4.98 8.05
CA VAL A 155 -15.26 -4.63 6.78
C VAL A 155 -13.90 -3.98 7.01
N PHE A 156 -13.79 -3.07 7.97
CA PHE A 156 -12.52 -2.51 8.40
C PHE A 156 -11.59 -3.61 8.92
N ARG A 157 -12.09 -4.51 9.78
CA ARG A 157 -11.31 -5.64 10.31
C ARG A 157 -10.71 -6.48 9.18
N ARG A 158 -11.55 -6.94 8.25
CA ARG A 158 -11.14 -7.79 7.12
C ARG A 158 -10.16 -7.08 6.20
N LYS A 159 -10.37 -5.78 5.95
CA LYS A 159 -9.46 -4.96 5.14
C LYS A 159 -8.05 -4.93 5.74
N TRP A 160 -7.93 -4.71 7.04
CA TRP A 160 -6.63 -4.66 7.72
C TRP A 160 -6.00 -6.04 7.88
N GLU A 161 -6.79 -7.07 8.15
CA GLU A 161 -6.30 -8.45 8.14
C GLU A 161 -5.71 -8.83 6.77
N TYR A 162 -6.42 -8.48 5.69
CA TYR A 162 -5.93 -8.66 4.33
C TYR A 162 -4.66 -7.87 4.06
N TYR A 163 -4.60 -6.59 4.47
CA TYR A 163 -3.39 -5.77 4.36
C TYR A 163 -2.18 -6.44 5.02
N PHE A 164 -2.30 -6.88 6.27
CA PHE A 164 -1.18 -7.51 6.97
C PHE A 164 -0.75 -8.81 6.29
N ALA A 165 -1.69 -9.67 5.91
CA ALA A 165 -1.38 -10.93 5.24
C ALA A 165 -0.75 -10.72 3.86
N TYR A 166 -1.30 -9.78 3.08
CA TYR A 166 -0.79 -9.43 1.75
C TYR A 166 0.63 -8.90 1.83
N CYS A 167 0.90 -7.95 2.72
CA CYS A 167 2.24 -7.40 2.89
C CYS A 167 3.21 -8.44 3.48
N GLU A 168 2.79 -9.24 4.46
CA GLU A 168 3.61 -10.32 5.03
C GLU A 168 4.11 -11.25 3.92
N GLY A 169 3.21 -11.73 3.05
CA GLY A 169 3.57 -12.57 1.92
C GLY A 169 4.50 -11.86 0.94
N ALA A 170 4.26 -10.58 0.66
CA ALA A 170 5.11 -9.80 -0.24
C ALA A 170 6.55 -9.64 0.28
N PHE A 171 6.74 -9.45 1.59
CA PHE A 171 8.08 -9.43 2.20
C PHE A 171 8.70 -10.83 2.29
N ALA A 172 7.93 -11.85 2.70
CA ALA A 172 8.42 -13.22 2.81
C ALA A 172 8.88 -13.81 1.46
N THR A 173 8.22 -13.42 0.37
CA THR A 173 8.58 -13.83 -1.00
C THR A 173 9.63 -12.92 -1.64
N ARG A 174 10.13 -11.91 -0.92
CA ARG A 174 11.10 -10.91 -1.42
C ARG A 174 10.60 -10.12 -2.64
N THR A 175 9.27 -10.05 -2.82
CA THR A 175 8.63 -9.12 -3.75
C THR A 175 8.81 -7.68 -3.29
N LEU A 176 8.72 -7.47 -1.97
CA LEU A 176 9.06 -6.24 -1.28
C LEU A 176 10.32 -6.43 -0.43
N GLY A 177 11.14 -5.38 -0.37
CA GLY A 177 12.28 -5.25 0.51
C GLY A 177 12.04 -4.19 1.58
N CYS A 178 12.80 -4.25 2.67
CA CYS A 178 12.91 -3.18 3.67
C CYS A 178 14.36 -2.75 3.67
N THR A 179 14.69 -1.76 2.84
CA THR A 179 16.07 -1.40 2.54
C THR A 179 16.47 -0.18 3.35
N GLN A 180 17.61 -0.28 4.02
CA GLN A 180 18.31 0.82 4.66
C GLN A 180 19.50 1.21 3.79
N LEU A 181 19.47 2.44 3.29
CA LEU A 181 20.51 3.04 2.46
C LEU A 181 21.26 4.09 3.28
N VAL A 182 22.59 4.01 3.26
CA VAL A 182 23.47 5.01 3.88
C VAL A 182 24.13 5.81 2.76
N PHE A 183 23.95 7.13 2.82
CA PHE A 183 24.56 8.08 1.90
C PHE A 183 25.46 9.05 2.64
N THR A 184 26.52 9.48 1.97
CA THR A 184 27.52 10.40 2.52
C THR A 184 27.91 11.41 1.46
N ARG A 185 28.48 12.53 1.90
CA ARG A 185 29.03 13.50 0.96
C ARG A 185 30.32 12.92 0.33
N THR A 186 30.52 13.14 -0.96
CA THR A 186 31.81 12.87 -1.62
C THR A 186 32.96 13.51 -0.83
N TYR A 187 34.11 12.84 -0.78
CA TYR A 187 35.30 13.27 -0.03
C TYR A 187 35.10 13.31 1.48
N ASN A 188 34.27 12.42 2.02
CA ASN A 188 34.16 12.23 3.46
C ASN A 188 35.24 11.26 3.98
N GLU A 189 36.42 11.79 4.29
CA GLU A 189 37.57 11.02 4.80
C GLU A 189 37.36 10.49 6.24
N GLU A 190 36.33 10.96 6.96
CA GLU A 190 36.03 10.50 8.33
C GLU A 190 35.52 9.05 8.38
N LEU A 191 35.14 8.47 7.24
CA LEU A 191 34.61 7.10 7.14
C LEU A 191 35.71 6.06 6.93
N SER A 192 36.73 6.34 6.12
CA SER A 192 37.84 5.40 5.90
C SER A 192 38.63 5.12 7.18
N ASN A 193 38.70 6.10 8.08
CA ASN A 193 39.37 5.98 9.37
C ASN A 193 38.62 5.10 10.38
N LYS A 194 37.32 4.81 10.18
CA LYS A 194 36.53 3.99 11.10
C LYS A 194 36.57 2.50 10.76
N GLU A 195 36.73 2.13 9.49
CA GLU A 195 36.86 0.71 9.09
C GLU A 195 38.24 0.13 9.42
N LEU A 196 39.28 0.96 9.52
CA LEU A 196 40.65 0.53 9.90
C LEU A 196 40.87 0.42 11.41
N GLN A 197 39.90 0.79 12.24
CA GLN A 197 39.98 0.74 13.71
C GLN A 197 39.11 -0.36 14.35
N GLY A 198 38.52 -1.25 13.53
CA GLY A 198 37.68 -2.36 13.98
C GLY A 198 38.41 -3.70 13.97
#